data_AF-A0A965S0Z3-F1
#
_entry.id   AF-A0A965S0Z3-F1
#
_cell.length_a   1.000
_cell.length_b   1.000
_cell.length_c   1.000
_cell.angle_alpha   90.00
_cell.angle_beta   90.00
_cell.angle_gamma   90.00
#
_symmetry.space_group_name_H-M   'P 1'
#
loop_
_entity.id
_entity.type
_entity.pdbx_description
1 polymer ?
#
loop_
_entity_poly.entity_id
_entity_poly.type
_entity_poly.pdbx_seq_one_letter_code
_entity_poly.pdbx_strand_id
1 'polypeptide(L)'
;MWSSVTSSRPAEGSAGLRNLQLYPDPTFTCMELPIYRMTVNEVDEGVQFVALTDMPAIERPFQAFAKTKQRFTETGERRVLTGPLMLADTPIYRKDDTYGEYYVVFDKPTIRKVVQKYFKQGNQHNVNAYHNAELDGVYMFESYITDAERGICAPKGYEDTPDGSWFGSFKVENDEVWMNRNLFRGFSVEGLFGMDKTESELEVALAVLADDLTNFLQHLTPTYKSH
;
A
#
# COMPACT_ATOMS: atom_id res chain seq x y z
N MET A 1 -65.44 15.77 28.08
CA MET A 1 -65.52 16.18 26.65
C MET A 1 -64.71 15.13 25.90
N TRP A 2 -65.30 14.23 25.10
CA TRP A 2 -65.92 14.47 23.78
C TRP A 2 -64.93 15.20 22.84
N SER A 3 -64.59 14.70 21.65
CA SER A 3 -65.33 13.78 20.76
C SER A 3 -64.48 12.70 20.07
N SER A 4 -65.12 11.56 19.81
CA SER A 4 -64.68 10.46 18.92
C SER A 4 -64.90 10.76 17.44
N VAL A 5 -64.12 10.14 16.54
CA VAL A 5 -64.64 9.54 15.30
C VAL A 5 -63.96 8.18 15.07
N THR A 6 -64.78 7.16 14.80
CA THR A 6 -64.42 5.78 14.46
C THR A 6 -64.54 5.51 12.96
N SER A 7 -63.78 4.57 12.39
CA SER A 7 -64.37 3.49 11.55
C SER A 7 -63.36 2.45 11.00
N SER A 8 -63.62 1.18 11.34
CA SER A 8 -63.58 -0.03 10.49
C SER A 8 -62.35 -0.41 9.61
N ARG A 9 -61.76 -1.58 9.94
CA ARG A 9 -61.42 -2.65 8.96
C ARG A 9 -62.73 -3.36 8.54
N PRO A 10 -62.86 -3.97 7.34
CA PRO A 10 -62.14 -5.19 6.89
C PRO A 10 -61.37 -4.94 5.56
N ALA A 11 -60.86 -5.90 4.77
CA ALA A 11 -60.92 -7.38 4.78
C ALA A 11 -59.60 -8.01 4.27
N GLU A 12 -59.62 -9.30 3.92
CA GLU A 12 -58.52 -10.05 3.27
C GLU A 12 -58.55 -9.91 1.73
N GLY A 13 -57.39 -10.12 1.08
CA GLY A 13 -57.28 -10.17 -0.38
C GLY A 13 -55.93 -10.73 -0.82
N SER A 14 -55.94 -11.91 -1.44
CA SER A 14 -54.75 -12.66 -1.85
C SER A 14 -54.23 -12.28 -3.24
N ALA A 15 -53.05 -12.83 -3.57
CA ALA A 15 -52.42 -12.90 -4.90
C ALA A 15 -51.65 -11.65 -5.39
N GLY A 16 -50.35 -11.85 -5.64
CA GLY A 16 -49.50 -10.79 -6.19
C GLY A 16 -47.99 -11.01 -6.10
N LEU A 17 -47.48 -12.24 -6.26
CA LEU A 17 -46.06 -12.45 -6.56
C LEU A 17 -45.76 -11.86 -7.95
N ARG A 18 -45.44 -10.58 -7.99
CA ARG A 18 -45.00 -9.88 -9.20
C ARG A 18 -43.49 -9.81 -9.18
N ASN A 19 -42.89 -10.61 -10.06
CA ASN A 19 -41.52 -10.56 -10.54
C ASN A 19 -40.73 -9.32 -10.09
N LEU A 20 -39.91 -9.48 -9.05
CA LEU A 20 -38.79 -8.58 -8.83
C LEU A 20 -37.78 -8.91 -9.93
N GLN A 21 -37.92 -8.25 -11.07
CA GLN A 21 -36.99 -8.43 -12.17
C GLN A 21 -35.65 -7.83 -11.74
N LEU A 22 -34.67 -8.71 -11.51
CA LEU A 22 -33.28 -8.38 -11.23
C LEU A 22 -32.67 -7.77 -12.51
N TYR A 23 -33.00 -6.51 -12.78
CA TYR A 23 -32.14 -5.64 -13.56
C TYR A 23 -30.91 -5.36 -12.69
N PRO A 24 -29.68 -5.67 -13.14
CA PRO A 24 -28.49 -5.23 -12.44
C PRO A 24 -28.48 -3.70 -12.45
N ASP A 25 -28.39 -3.11 -11.25
CA ASP A 25 -28.28 -1.67 -11.09
C ASP A 25 -26.95 -1.19 -11.70
N PRO A 26 -26.93 -0.24 -12.66
CA PRO A 26 -25.70 0.30 -13.24
C PRO A 26 -24.96 1.26 -12.28
N THR A 27 -25.09 1.06 -10.96
CA THR A 27 -24.26 1.72 -9.96
C THR A 27 -22.81 1.28 -10.12
N PHE A 28 -22.03 2.13 -10.79
CA PHE A 28 -20.58 2.28 -10.68
C PHE A 28 -19.88 1.10 -10.01
N THR A 29 -19.34 0.20 -10.83
CA THR A 29 -18.15 -0.58 -10.43
C THR A 29 -17.04 0.42 -10.13
N CYS A 30 -16.91 0.77 -8.85
CA CYS A 30 -15.69 1.34 -8.31
C CYS A 30 -14.63 0.25 -8.49
N MET A 31 -13.93 0.27 -9.64
CA MET A 31 -12.87 -0.69 -9.90
C MET A 31 -11.79 -0.47 -8.85
N GLU A 32 -11.73 -1.35 -7.86
CA GLU A 32 -10.61 -1.42 -6.94
C GLU A 32 -9.37 -1.69 -7.79
N LEU A 33 -8.41 -0.76 -7.75
CA LEU A 33 -7.23 -0.87 -8.59
C LEU A 33 -6.44 -2.13 -8.19
N PRO A 34 -5.89 -2.88 -9.15
CA PRO A 34 -5.13 -4.10 -8.87
C PRO A 34 -4.00 -3.84 -7.87
N ILE A 35 -3.76 -4.81 -6.99
CA ILE A 35 -2.70 -4.74 -5.97
C ILE A 35 -1.71 -5.85 -6.23
N TYR A 36 -0.45 -5.49 -6.44
CA TYR A 36 0.65 -6.44 -6.61
C TYR A 36 1.52 -6.50 -5.36
N ARG A 37 1.97 -7.71 -5.00
CA ARG A 37 2.98 -7.89 -3.97
C ARG A 37 4.35 -7.80 -4.61
N MET A 38 5.15 -6.84 -4.17
CA MET A 38 6.54 -6.74 -4.59
C MET A 38 7.37 -7.85 -3.95
N THR A 39 8.33 -8.38 -4.69
CA THR A 39 9.24 -9.42 -4.22
C THR A 39 10.70 -9.03 -4.43
N VAL A 40 11.60 -9.82 -3.83
CA VAL A 40 13.05 -9.66 -3.99
C VAL A 40 13.71 -11.03 -4.14
N ASN A 41 14.36 -11.24 -5.28
CA ASN A 41 15.17 -12.42 -5.58
C ASN A 41 16.61 -12.31 -5.02
N GLU A 42 17.34 -13.43 -4.97
CA GLU A 42 18.71 -13.44 -4.42
C GLU A 42 19.79 -12.90 -5.38
N VAL A 43 19.50 -12.81 -6.67
CA VAL A 43 20.46 -12.47 -7.74
C VAL A 43 20.55 -10.94 -7.94
N ASP A 44 19.63 -10.35 -8.71
CA ASP A 44 19.71 -9.00 -9.26
C ASP A 44 18.72 -7.99 -8.64
N GLU A 45 17.63 -8.46 -8.03
CA GLU A 45 16.65 -7.60 -7.35
C GLU A 45 17.14 -7.10 -5.97
N GLY A 46 16.69 -5.94 -5.53
CA GLY A 46 16.98 -5.36 -4.22
C GLY A 46 17.22 -3.85 -4.28
N VAL A 47 17.27 -3.22 -3.10
CA VAL A 47 17.59 -1.79 -2.97
C VAL A 47 19.08 -1.58 -3.19
N GLN A 48 19.40 -0.68 -4.11
CA GLN A 48 20.76 -0.28 -4.46
C GLN A 48 21.11 1.09 -3.89
N PHE A 49 20.15 2.03 -3.88
CA PHE A 49 20.33 3.40 -3.40
C PHE A 49 19.18 3.85 -2.48
N VAL A 50 19.46 4.87 -1.66
CA VAL A 50 18.43 5.61 -0.91
C VAL A 50 18.53 7.08 -1.29
N ALA A 51 17.44 7.64 -1.81
CA ALA A 51 17.36 9.04 -2.19
C ALA A 51 16.83 9.91 -1.03
N LEU A 52 17.46 11.07 -0.82
CA LEU A 52 16.84 12.22 -0.16
C LEU A 52 15.95 12.93 -1.19
N THR A 53 14.66 13.12 -0.89
CA THR A 53 13.69 13.69 -1.84
C THR A 53 12.61 14.52 -1.15
N ASP A 54 12.00 15.45 -1.87
CA ASP A 54 10.86 16.27 -1.44
C ASP A 54 9.50 15.57 -1.65
N MET A 55 9.45 14.56 -2.52
CA MET A 55 8.28 13.73 -2.82
C MET A 55 8.63 12.23 -2.68
N PRO A 56 8.83 11.71 -1.46
CA PRO A 56 9.11 10.29 -1.27
C PRO A 56 7.93 9.43 -1.74
N ALA A 57 8.19 8.26 -2.34
CA ALA A 57 7.13 7.39 -2.89
C ALA A 57 6.06 6.99 -1.84
N ILE A 58 6.44 7.02 -0.56
CA ILE A 58 5.63 6.72 0.61
C ILE A 58 4.73 7.92 1.03
N GLU A 59 4.95 9.13 0.50
CA GLU A 59 4.17 10.32 0.87
C GLU A 59 2.71 10.23 0.44
N ARG A 60 2.36 9.51 -0.63
CA ARG A 60 0.95 9.38 -1.06
C ARG A 60 0.09 8.63 -0.04
N PRO A 61 0.50 7.46 0.49
CA PRO A 61 -0.07 6.90 1.70
C PRO A 61 -0.07 7.89 2.87
N PHE A 62 1.09 8.51 3.14
CA PHE A 62 1.25 9.36 4.33
C PHE A 62 0.43 10.66 4.30
N GLN A 63 0.04 11.21 3.15
CA GLN A 63 -0.79 12.42 3.07
C GLN A 63 -2.20 12.22 3.66
N ALA A 64 -2.71 10.98 3.71
CA ALA A 64 -3.95 10.66 4.43
C ALA A 64 -3.79 10.77 5.96
N PHE A 65 -2.58 10.52 6.48
CA PHE A 65 -2.25 10.55 7.91
C PHE A 65 -1.64 11.90 8.36
N ALA A 66 -0.94 12.60 7.48
CA ALA A 66 -0.04 13.71 7.81
C ALA A 66 -0.70 15.10 7.82
N LYS A 67 -1.86 15.26 8.49
CA LYS A 67 -2.36 16.63 8.80
C LYS A 67 -1.42 17.42 9.72
N THR A 68 -0.45 16.77 10.35
CA THR A 68 0.65 17.45 11.06
C THR A 68 1.96 16.65 11.00
N LYS A 69 3.04 17.30 10.56
CA LYS A 69 4.46 16.91 10.73
C LYS A 69 4.92 15.60 10.05
N GLN A 70 5.57 15.77 8.90
CA GLN A 70 6.69 14.92 8.46
C GLN A 70 7.85 15.84 8.09
N ARG A 71 8.79 15.99 9.03
CA ARG A 71 10.17 16.42 8.81
C ARG A 71 11.02 15.36 9.50
N PHE A 72 12.20 15.05 8.98
CA PHE A 72 13.16 14.17 9.67
C PHE A 72 13.30 14.56 11.14
N THR A 73 13.51 13.59 12.03
CA THR A 73 13.76 13.89 13.45
C THR A 73 15.16 14.48 13.60
N GLU A 74 15.28 15.79 13.35
CA GLU A 74 16.53 16.52 13.45
C GLU A 74 16.98 16.62 14.93
N THR A 75 18.06 15.92 15.26
CA THR A 75 18.85 16.20 16.45
C THR A 75 20.04 17.05 16.05
N GLY A 76 19.89 18.39 16.16
CA GLY A 76 20.78 19.37 15.54
C GLY A 76 22.27 19.22 15.87
N GLU A 77 22.62 18.70 17.04
CA GLU A 77 24.02 18.43 17.43
C GLU A 77 24.65 17.23 16.72
N ARG A 78 23.85 16.32 16.13
CA ARG A 78 24.34 15.04 15.59
C ARG A 78 24.47 14.99 14.07
N ARG A 79 23.87 15.96 13.35
CA ARG A 79 23.73 15.93 11.89
C ARG A 79 23.14 14.62 11.36
N VAL A 80 21.98 14.25 11.90
CA VAL A 80 21.30 12.99 11.59
C VAL A 80 19.92 13.25 10.98
N LEU A 81 19.62 12.53 9.90
CA LEU A 81 18.28 12.42 9.32
C LEU A 81 17.73 11.02 9.62
N THR A 82 16.60 10.94 10.32
CA THR A 82 15.94 9.67 10.69
C THR A 82 14.49 9.67 10.20
N GLY A 83 14.05 8.54 9.63
CA GLY A 83 12.72 8.34 9.07
C GLY A 83 12.53 6.94 8.46
N PRO A 84 11.32 6.63 7.96
CA PRO A 84 11.01 5.37 7.30
C PRO A 84 11.61 5.32 5.89
N LEU A 85 12.10 4.16 5.50
CA LEU A 85 12.55 3.84 4.14
C LEU A 85 11.53 2.99 3.39
N MET A 86 10.84 2.08 4.09
CA MET A 86 9.76 1.24 3.55
C MET A 86 8.70 1.02 4.65
N LEU A 87 7.42 1.12 4.30
CA LEU A 87 6.32 0.77 5.20
C LEU A 87 5.78 -0.61 4.84
N ALA A 88 5.60 -1.46 5.84
CA ALA A 88 4.97 -2.76 5.65
C ALA A 88 3.49 -2.62 5.27
N ASP A 89 3.01 -3.52 4.42
CA ASP A 89 1.59 -3.75 4.12
C ASP A 89 0.82 -2.48 3.67
N THR A 90 1.56 -1.46 3.19
CA THR A 90 1.04 -0.13 2.84
C THR A 90 0.94 0.03 1.31
N PRO A 91 -0.26 0.21 0.72
CA PRO A 91 -0.43 0.32 -0.73
C PRO A 91 0.21 1.59 -1.33
N ILE A 92 1.22 1.42 -2.18
CA ILE A 92 1.88 2.51 -2.92
C ILE A 92 1.30 2.59 -4.33
N TYR A 93 0.61 3.69 -4.64
CA TYR A 93 0.05 3.92 -5.99
C TYR A 93 1.15 4.02 -7.06
N ARG A 94 0.94 3.35 -8.18
CA ARG A 94 1.77 3.38 -9.39
C ARG A 94 0.90 3.59 -10.64
N LYS A 95 1.54 4.14 -11.67
CA LYS A 95 0.96 4.29 -13.00
C LYS A 95 2.05 4.15 -14.06
N ASP A 96 1.85 3.25 -15.01
CA ASP A 96 2.70 3.10 -16.20
C ASP A 96 1.89 2.59 -17.41
N ASP A 97 2.52 2.62 -18.58
CA ASP A 97 1.87 2.26 -19.86
C ASP A 97 1.63 0.74 -20.03
N THR A 98 2.19 -0.11 -19.17
CA THR A 98 2.11 -1.58 -19.25
C THR A 98 0.97 -2.13 -18.38
N TYR A 99 0.87 -1.66 -17.14
CA TYR A 99 -0.09 -2.14 -16.15
C TYR A 99 -1.23 -1.16 -15.86
N GLY A 100 -1.20 0.05 -16.42
CA GLY A 100 -2.20 1.08 -16.16
C GLY A 100 -2.03 1.68 -14.76
N GLU A 101 -3.12 1.79 -14.00
CA GLU A 101 -3.12 2.32 -12.62
C GLU A 101 -3.29 1.16 -11.63
N TYR A 102 -2.40 1.07 -10.64
CA TYR A 102 -2.32 -0.05 -9.71
C TYR A 102 -1.68 0.35 -8.38
N TYR A 103 -1.75 -0.52 -7.38
CA TYR A 103 -1.00 -0.43 -6.14
C TYR A 103 0.07 -1.50 -6.05
N VAL A 104 1.15 -1.19 -5.34
CA VAL A 104 2.15 -2.17 -4.93
C VAL A 104 2.28 -2.20 -3.41
N VAL A 105 2.47 -3.40 -2.83
CA VAL A 105 2.68 -3.61 -1.40
C VAL A 105 3.96 -4.39 -1.13
N PHE A 106 4.61 -4.11 0.00
CA PHE A 106 5.74 -4.87 0.51
C PHE A 106 5.34 -5.49 1.85
N ASP A 107 5.35 -6.81 1.94
CA ASP A 107 5.06 -7.51 3.20
C ASP A 107 6.28 -7.51 4.15
N LYS A 108 6.03 -7.72 5.46
CA LYS A 108 7.11 -7.77 6.47
C LYS A 108 8.23 -8.77 6.13
N PRO A 109 7.94 -9.98 5.62
CA PRO A 109 8.98 -10.92 5.17
C PRO A 109 9.84 -10.37 4.02
N THR A 110 9.25 -9.70 3.04
CA THR A 110 9.97 -9.10 1.91
C THR A 110 10.82 -7.93 2.36
N ILE A 111 10.29 -7.01 3.19
CA ILE A 111 11.10 -5.93 3.77
C ILE A 111 12.30 -6.50 4.54
N ARG A 112 12.10 -7.57 5.33
CA ARG A 112 13.20 -8.26 6.04
C ARG A 112 14.27 -8.82 5.09
N LYS A 113 13.89 -9.40 3.95
CA LYS A 113 14.83 -9.84 2.91
C LYS A 113 15.56 -8.66 2.26
N VAL A 114 14.84 -7.59 1.91
CA VAL A 114 15.41 -6.37 1.30
C VAL A 114 16.48 -5.76 2.21
N VAL A 115 16.20 -5.58 3.51
CA VAL A 115 17.16 -5.03 4.47
C VAL A 115 18.39 -5.92 4.60
N GLN A 116 18.21 -7.25 4.71
CA GLN A 116 19.34 -8.17 4.79
C GLN A 116 20.21 -8.14 3.51
N LYS A 117 19.60 -8.04 2.33
CA LYS A 117 20.33 -7.95 1.05
C LYS A 117 21.07 -6.61 0.91
N TYR A 118 20.40 -5.49 1.20
CA TYR A 118 21.00 -4.14 1.21
C TYR A 118 22.23 -4.09 2.14
N PHE A 119 22.12 -4.68 3.34
CA PHE A 119 23.24 -4.74 4.28
C PHE A 119 24.38 -5.67 3.84
N LYS A 120 24.05 -6.84 3.24
CA LYS A 120 25.02 -7.81 2.71
C LYS A 120 25.80 -7.26 1.51
N GLN A 121 25.20 -6.38 0.71
CA GLN A 121 25.82 -5.76 -0.46
C GLN A 121 26.71 -4.56 -0.11
N GLY A 122 26.62 -4.01 1.10
CA GLY A 122 27.40 -2.84 1.51
C GLY A 122 26.79 -1.49 1.09
N ASN A 123 25.52 -1.47 0.67
CA ASN A 123 24.88 -0.31 0.04
C ASN A 123 24.57 0.86 1.01
N GLN A 124 25.00 0.81 2.28
CA GLN A 124 24.71 1.83 3.31
C GLN A 124 25.25 3.23 2.99
N HIS A 125 26.22 3.32 2.08
CA HIS A 125 26.82 4.56 1.59
C HIS A 125 26.23 5.04 0.25
N ASN A 126 25.35 4.24 -0.37
CA ASN A 126 24.73 4.55 -1.66
C ASN A 126 23.55 5.51 -1.42
N VAL A 127 23.87 6.78 -1.23
CA VAL A 127 22.88 7.85 -0.99
C VAL A 127 22.92 8.83 -2.14
N ASN A 128 21.75 9.22 -2.63
CA ASN A 128 21.62 10.25 -3.65
C ASN A 128 20.60 11.33 -3.25
N ALA A 129 20.57 12.45 -3.97
CA ALA A 129 19.44 13.36 -4.00
C ALA A 129 18.61 13.07 -5.25
N TYR A 130 17.29 13.07 -5.09
CA TYR A 130 16.29 13.02 -6.18
C TYR A 130 16.51 11.95 -7.26
N HIS A 131 17.12 10.80 -6.91
CA HIS A 131 17.43 9.70 -7.85
C HIS A 131 18.36 10.10 -9.02
N ASN A 132 19.19 11.15 -8.85
CA ASN A 132 20.03 11.65 -9.95
C ASN A 132 21.42 12.19 -9.56
N ALA A 133 21.69 12.47 -8.29
CA ALA A 133 22.97 13.02 -7.84
C ALA A 133 23.44 12.33 -6.55
N GLU A 134 24.48 11.49 -6.64
CA GLU A 134 25.09 10.86 -5.46
C GLU A 134 25.61 11.90 -4.45
N LEU A 135 25.46 11.60 -3.16
CA LEU A 135 25.79 12.52 -2.06
C LEU A 135 27.02 12.02 -1.30
N ASP A 136 28.16 12.68 -1.53
CA ASP A 136 29.35 12.48 -0.71
C ASP A 136 29.11 12.89 0.75
N GLY A 137 29.76 12.18 1.68
CA GLY A 137 29.65 12.43 3.11
C GLY A 137 28.27 12.15 3.71
N VAL A 138 27.46 11.27 3.10
CA VAL A 138 26.17 10.82 3.64
C VAL A 138 26.11 9.30 3.71
N TYR A 139 25.84 8.74 4.89
CA TYR A 139 25.81 7.28 5.09
C TYR A 139 24.84 6.85 6.18
N MET A 140 24.24 5.67 6.00
CA MET A 140 23.40 5.02 7.02
C MET A 140 24.27 4.47 8.15
N PHE A 141 23.96 4.81 9.40
CA PHE A 141 24.65 4.29 10.59
C PHE A 141 23.72 3.56 11.58
N GLU A 142 22.40 3.80 11.51
CA GLU A 142 21.39 2.99 12.19
C GLU A 142 20.37 2.46 11.16
N SER A 143 19.92 1.23 11.36
CA SER A 143 18.90 0.56 10.56
C SER A 143 18.16 -0.43 11.44
N TYR A 144 16.83 -0.42 11.40
CA TYR A 144 16.01 -1.37 12.11
C TYR A 144 14.68 -1.59 11.40
N ILE A 145 14.11 -2.77 11.61
CA ILE A 145 12.74 -3.09 11.24
C ILE A 145 11.94 -3.05 12.53
N THR A 146 10.81 -2.34 12.52
CA THR A 146 9.85 -2.36 13.63
C THR A 146 9.35 -3.78 13.83
N ASP A 147 9.39 -4.24 15.07
CA ASP A 147 9.19 -5.65 15.43
C ASP A 147 8.69 -5.68 16.88
N ALA A 148 7.37 -5.52 17.03
CA ALA A 148 6.69 -5.37 18.32
C ALA A 148 6.90 -6.59 19.23
N GLU A 149 6.98 -7.80 18.66
CA GLU A 149 7.29 -9.04 19.38
C GLU A 149 8.69 -9.00 20.01
N ARG A 150 9.65 -8.35 19.35
CA ARG A 150 11.02 -8.12 19.85
C ARG A 150 11.18 -6.80 20.60
N GLY A 151 10.11 -6.04 20.81
CA GLY A 151 10.13 -4.74 21.49
C GLY A 151 10.77 -3.60 20.68
N ILE A 152 10.91 -3.74 19.36
CA ILE A 152 11.45 -2.71 18.48
C ILE A 152 10.30 -1.84 17.97
N CYS A 153 9.93 -0.83 18.75
CA CYS A 153 8.84 0.08 18.40
C CYS A 153 9.22 1.10 17.31
N ALA A 154 8.22 1.67 16.64
CA ALA A 154 8.39 2.83 15.77
C ALA A 154 8.93 4.03 16.58
N PRO A 155 9.74 4.92 15.95
CA PRO A 155 10.22 6.13 16.60
C PRO A 155 9.08 7.11 16.88
N LYS A 156 9.30 8.02 17.83
CA LYS A 156 8.33 9.05 18.21
C LYS A 156 7.96 9.93 17.01
N GLY A 157 6.66 10.15 16.76
CA GLY A 157 6.12 10.82 15.58
C GLY A 157 5.84 9.88 14.39
N TYR A 158 6.01 8.57 14.57
CA TYR A 158 5.74 7.52 13.59
C TYR A 158 4.93 6.36 14.22
N GLU A 159 4.22 6.62 15.32
CA GLU A 159 3.48 5.61 16.10
C GLU A 159 2.42 4.86 15.26
N ASP A 160 1.87 5.51 14.23
CA ASP A 160 0.88 4.94 13.30
C ASP A 160 1.50 4.08 12.17
N THR A 161 2.84 3.90 12.14
CA THR A 161 3.49 3.10 11.10
C THR A 161 3.28 1.60 11.32
N PRO A 162 2.98 0.80 10.27
CA PRO A 162 2.79 -0.63 10.41
C PRO A 162 4.02 -1.34 10.97
N ASP A 163 3.82 -2.26 11.90
CA ASP A 163 4.87 -3.17 12.36
C ASP A 163 5.47 -3.95 11.18
N GLY A 164 6.79 -4.20 11.19
CA GLY A 164 7.53 -4.72 10.04
C GLY A 164 8.06 -3.65 9.06
N SER A 165 7.78 -2.36 9.30
CA SER A 165 8.33 -1.24 8.52
C SER A 165 9.83 -1.04 8.77
N TRP A 166 10.59 -0.66 7.74
CA TRP A 166 12.03 -0.37 7.80
C TRP A 166 12.29 1.11 8.04
N PHE A 167 13.09 1.40 9.07
CA PHE A 167 13.60 2.72 9.43
C PHE A 167 15.12 2.76 9.37
N GLY A 168 15.67 3.96 9.17
CA GLY A 168 17.11 4.19 9.20
C GLY A 168 17.45 5.61 9.61
N SER A 169 18.68 5.77 10.11
CA SER A 169 19.29 7.05 10.42
C SER A 169 20.55 7.24 9.56
N PHE A 170 20.60 8.35 8.85
CA PHE A 170 21.72 8.76 8.01
C PHE A 170 22.49 9.88 8.68
N LYS A 171 23.81 9.69 8.79
CA LYS A 171 24.75 10.73 9.18
C LYS A 171 25.02 11.60 7.95
N VAL A 172 24.98 12.93 8.13
CA VAL A 172 25.30 13.92 7.11
C VAL A 172 26.55 14.68 7.56
N GLU A 173 27.70 14.35 7.00
CA GLU A 173 28.97 15.03 7.27
C GLU A 173 29.19 16.21 6.31
N ASN A 174 28.70 16.10 5.08
CA ASN A 174 28.73 17.14 4.06
C ASN A 174 27.94 18.40 4.48
N ASP A 175 28.62 19.55 4.52
CA ASP A 175 28.05 20.83 4.94
C ASP A 175 26.96 21.35 3.98
N GLU A 176 27.12 21.17 2.67
CA GLU A 176 26.16 21.63 1.66
C GLU A 176 24.85 20.84 1.75
N VAL A 177 24.93 19.50 1.87
CA VAL A 177 23.76 18.65 2.11
C VAL A 177 23.09 19.03 3.44
N TRP A 178 23.89 19.28 4.48
CA TRP A 178 23.34 19.67 5.79
C TRP A 178 22.64 21.03 5.78
N MET A 179 23.18 22.03 5.08
CA MET A 179 22.52 23.34 4.91
C MET A 179 21.21 23.21 4.12
N ASN A 180 21.20 22.41 3.05
CA ASN A 180 20.05 22.20 2.18
C ASN A 180 19.04 21.16 2.69
N ARG A 181 19.28 20.51 3.84
CA ARG A 181 18.45 19.39 4.36
C ARG A 181 16.95 19.66 4.44
N ASN A 182 16.54 20.92 4.61
CA ASN A 182 15.14 21.33 4.71
C ASN A 182 14.36 21.24 3.38
N LEU A 183 15.07 21.06 2.25
CA LEU A 183 14.46 20.78 0.95
C LEU A 183 13.97 19.33 0.84
N PHE A 184 14.59 18.41 1.60
CA PHE A 184 14.20 17.01 1.64
C PHE A 184 13.07 16.79 2.65
N ARG A 185 12.07 16.00 2.27
CA ARG A 185 10.86 15.71 3.06
C ARG A 185 10.77 14.24 3.47
N GLY A 186 11.54 13.34 2.86
CA GLY A 186 11.73 11.97 3.33
C GLY A 186 12.75 11.17 2.51
N PHE A 187 12.83 9.87 2.78
CA PHE A 187 13.63 8.91 2.03
C PHE A 187 12.81 8.24 0.91
N SER A 188 13.46 7.87 -0.18
CA SER A 188 12.89 7.03 -1.24
C SER A 188 13.88 5.93 -1.60
N VAL A 189 13.47 4.67 -1.49
CA VAL A 189 14.31 3.52 -1.86
C VAL A 189 14.33 3.33 -3.37
N GLU A 190 15.51 3.02 -3.90
CA GLU A 190 15.76 2.81 -5.32
C GLU A 190 16.35 1.42 -5.54
N GLY A 191 15.75 0.64 -6.45
CA GLY A 191 16.10 -0.75 -6.64
C GLY A 191 15.20 -1.48 -7.64
N LEU A 192 15.62 -2.68 -8.02
CA LEU A 192 14.83 -3.59 -8.84
C LEU A 192 14.03 -4.54 -7.94
N PHE A 193 12.80 -4.87 -8.31
CA PHE A 193 11.93 -5.74 -7.52
C PHE A 193 11.06 -6.58 -8.45
N GLY A 194 10.88 -7.85 -8.11
CA GLY A 194 9.87 -8.72 -8.72
C GLY A 194 8.46 -8.29 -8.34
N MET A 195 7.46 -8.80 -9.07
CA MET A 195 6.06 -8.45 -8.86
C MET A 195 5.17 -9.68 -9.01
N ASP A 196 4.54 -10.09 -7.90
CA ASP A 196 3.55 -11.16 -7.87
C ASP A 196 2.13 -10.58 -7.83
N LYS A 197 1.18 -11.28 -8.44
CA LYS A 197 -0.24 -11.06 -8.19
C LYS A 197 -0.58 -11.40 -6.75
N THR A 198 -1.36 -10.55 -6.09
CA THR A 198 -1.89 -10.86 -4.76
C THR A 198 -2.94 -11.97 -4.82
N GLU A 199 -3.15 -12.65 -3.69
CA GLU A 199 -4.22 -13.64 -3.56
C GLU A 199 -5.60 -13.02 -3.83
N SER A 200 -5.82 -11.72 -3.56
CA SER A 200 -7.07 -11.04 -3.90
C SER A 200 -7.33 -10.96 -5.41
N GLU A 201 -6.31 -10.80 -6.26
CA GLU A 201 -6.51 -10.89 -7.72
C GLU A 201 -6.87 -12.31 -8.16
N LEU A 202 -6.28 -13.32 -7.51
CA LEU A 202 -6.58 -14.73 -7.79
C LEU A 202 -8.00 -15.08 -7.34
N GLU A 203 -8.43 -14.63 -6.16
CA GLU A 203 -9.79 -14.80 -5.64
C GLU A 203 -10.83 -14.08 -6.52
N VAL A 204 -10.57 -12.83 -6.92
CA VAL A 204 -11.45 -12.09 -7.85
C VAL A 204 -11.52 -12.77 -9.21
N ALA A 205 -10.39 -13.20 -9.78
CA ALA A 205 -10.38 -13.91 -11.06
C ALA A 205 -11.08 -15.28 -10.98
N LEU A 206 -10.93 -16.01 -9.87
CA LEU A 206 -11.63 -17.27 -9.61
C LEU A 206 -13.13 -17.07 -9.41
N ALA A 207 -13.55 -15.99 -8.74
CA ALA A 207 -14.95 -15.64 -8.56
C ALA A 207 -15.62 -15.31 -9.91
N VAL A 208 -14.99 -14.47 -10.75
CA VAL A 208 -15.46 -14.16 -12.11
C VAL A 208 -15.56 -15.43 -12.95
N LEU A 209 -14.54 -16.30 -12.91
CA LEU A 209 -14.56 -17.57 -13.65
C LEU A 209 -15.66 -18.53 -13.14
N ALA A 210 -15.96 -18.53 -11.85
CA ALA A 210 -17.04 -19.32 -11.25
C ALA A 210 -18.43 -18.80 -11.65
N ASP A 211 -18.61 -17.48 -11.72
CA ASP A 211 -19.84 -16.84 -12.21
C ASP A 211 -20.05 -17.14 -13.71
N ASP A 212 -19.02 -16.98 -14.55
CA ASP A 212 -19.08 -17.32 -15.97
C ASP A 212 -19.41 -18.81 -16.20
N LEU A 213 -18.78 -19.72 -15.46
CA LEU A 213 -19.09 -21.15 -15.50
C LEU A 213 -20.54 -21.43 -15.06
N THR A 214 -21.02 -20.74 -14.03
CA THR A 214 -22.40 -20.88 -13.53
C THR A 214 -23.41 -20.41 -14.57
N ASN A 215 -23.17 -19.26 -15.20
CA ASN A 215 -24.00 -18.72 -16.28
C ASN A 215 -24.04 -19.66 -17.50
N PHE A 216 -22.89 -20.20 -17.89
CA PHE A 216 -22.77 -21.19 -18.97
C PHE A 216 -23.54 -22.48 -18.66
N LEU A 217 -23.41 -23.04 -17.46
CA LEU A 217 -24.12 -24.26 -17.05
C LEU A 217 -25.64 -24.07 -17.00
N GLN A 218 -26.13 -22.89 -16.58
CA GLN A 218 -27.57 -22.57 -16.66
C GLN A 218 -28.08 -22.63 -18.11
N HIS A 219 -27.31 -22.10 -19.07
CA HIS A 219 -27.66 -22.11 -20.50
C HIS A 219 -27.57 -23.50 -21.15
N LEU A 220 -26.90 -24.46 -20.51
CA LEU A 220 -26.87 -25.87 -20.96
C LEU A 220 -28.02 -26.72 -20.44
N THR A 221 -28.84 -26.25 -19.48
CA THR A 221 -29.96 -27.04 -18.97
C THR A 221 -31.03 -27.25 -20.04
N PRO A 222 -31.28 -28.49 -20.53
CA PRO A 222 -32.26 -28.71 -21.57
C PRO A 222 -33.67 -28.52 -20.98
N THR A 223 -34.52 -27.74 -21.65
CA THR A 223 -35.95 -27.72 -21.35
C THR A 223 -36.58 -29.04 -21.80
N TYR A 224 -36.44 -30.07 -20.97
CA TYR A 224 -37.10 -31.36 -21.16
C TYR A 224 -38.60 -31.18 -20.91
N LYS A 225 -39.31 -30.68 -21.92
CA LYS A 225 -40.76 -30.63 -21.94
C LYS A 225 -41.28 -32.07 -21.97
N SER A 226 -41.76 -32.56 -20.83
CA SER A 226 -42.59 -33.76 -20.80
C SER A 226 -43.81 -33.55 -21.70
N HIS A 227 -44.08 -34.55 -22.55
CA HIS A 227 -45.25 -34.61 -23.43
C HIS A 227 -46.58 -34.59 -22.66
#